data_AF-D8L7U8-F1
#
_entry.id   AF-D8L7U8-F1
#
_cell.length_a   1.000
_cell.length_b   1.000
_cell.length_c   1.000
_cell.angle_alpha   90.00
_cell.angle_beta   90.00
_cell.angle_gamma   90.00
#
_symmetry.space_group_name_H-M   'P 1'
#
loop_
_entity.id
_entity.type
_entity.pdbx_description
1 polymer ?
#
loop_
_entity_poly.entity_id
_entity_poly.type
_entity_poly.pdbx_seq_one_letter_code
_entity_poly.pdbx_strand_id
1 'polypeptide(L)'
;MGSMTLLFFVEHVFIFCTIFWLFTWIAEYFFKSKNNKQKNQFYECGFRAISELNIQLNLNFSIVCVFLILYDVEFIFMYPFFFNFFLVNITSFFIFFIFLFFIFYSLVYDTVQNSISVHI
;
A
#
# COMPACT_ATOMS: atom_id res chain seq x y z
N MET A 1 17.31 8.52 -25.67
CA MET A 1 17.69 8.91 -24.28
C MET A 1 16.83 8.24 -23.22
N GLY A 2 15.49 8.25 -23.33
CA GLY A 2 14.59 7.72 -22.28
C GLY A 2 14.72 6.22 -21.98
N SER A 3 15.03 5.38 -22.98
CA SER A 3 15.25 3.94 -22.76
C SER A 3 16.45 3.67 -21.85
N MET A 4 17.55 4.40 -22.05
CA MET A 4 18.77 4.25 -21.24
C MET A 4 18.54 4.72 -19.81
N THR A 5 17.80 5.83 -19.60
CA THR A 5 17.47 6.31 -18.24
C THR A 5 16.56 5.35 -17.48
N LEU A 6 15.61 4.70 -18.17
CA LEU A 6 14.75 3.68 -17.56
C LEU A 6 15.55 2.42 -17.16
N LEU A 7 16.50 2.00 -17.99
CA LEU A 7 17.38 0.87 -17.66
C LEU A 7 18.22 1.16 -16.41
N PHE A 8 18.82 2.36 -16.31
CA PHE A 8 19.56 2.75 -15.11
C PHE A 8 18.68 2.79 -13.85
N PHE A 9 17.45 3.29 -13.96
CA PHE A 9 16.51 3.31 -12.84
C PHE A 9 16.17 1.89 -12.35
N VAL A 10 15.88 0.97 -13.29
CA VAL A 10 15.59 -0.43 -12.97
C VAL A 10 16.79 -1.10 -12.29
N GLU A 11 18.00 -0.89 -12.81
CA GLU A 11 19.23 -1.44 -12.20
C GLU A 11 19.41 -0.96 -10.76
N HIS A 12 19.20 0.33 -10.49
CA HIS A 12 19.37 0.89 -9.15
C HIS A 12 18.34 0.35 -8.15
N VAL A 13 17.10 0.14 -8.58
CA VAL A 13 16.05 -0.49 -7.77
C VAL A 13 16.44 -1.92 -7.40
N PHE A 14 16.92 -2.70 -8.38
CA PHE A 14 17.40 -4.07 -8.13
C PHE A 14 18.57 -4.12 -7.15
N ILE A 15 19.53 -3.20 -7.29
CA ILE A 15 20.67 -3.08 -6.37
C ILE A 15 20.18 -2.75 -4.95
N PHE A 16 19.25 -1.80 -4.80
CA PHE A 16 18.71 -1.45 -3.50
C PHE A 16 17.97 -2.63 -2.83
N CYS A 17 17.12 -3.34 -3.58
CA CYS A 17 16.39 -4.50 -3.06
C CYS A 17 17.34 -5.64 -2.63
N THR A 18 18.39 -5.91 -3.41
CA THR A 18 19.37 -6.95 -3.08
C THR A 18 20.21 -6.58 -1.86
N ILE A 19 20.63 -5.33 -1.72
CA ILE A 19 21.33 -4.83 -0.52
C ILE A 19 20.44 -4.94 0.71
N PHE A 20 19.18 -4.49 0.63
CA PHE A 20 18.24 -4.57 1.74
C PHE A 20 18.00 -6.02 2.17
N TRP A 21 17.81 -6.93 1.22
CA TRP A 21 17.63 -8.36 1.48
C TRP A 21 18.86 -9.01 2.11
N LEU A 22 20.07 -8.68 1.65
CA LEU A 22 21.31 -9.16 2.27
C LEU A 22 21.47 -8.61 3.69
N PHE A 23 21.11 -7.34 3.91
CA PHE A 23 21.21 -6.71 5.22
C PHE A 23 20.29 -7.38 6.25
N THR A 24 19.05 -7.71 5.89
CA THR A 24 18.13 -8.42 6.80
C THR A 24 18.64 -9.80 7.16
N TRP A 25 19.19 -10.55 6.19
CA TRP A 25 19.82 -11.86 6.43
C TRP A 25 21.03 -11.77 7.38
N ILE A 26 21.90 -10.79 7.16
CA ILE A 26 23.06 -10.56 8.03
C ILE A 26 22.61 -10.18 9.45
N ALA A 27 21.59 -9.33 9.57
CA ALA A 27 21.03 -8.94 10.86
C ALA A 27 20.47 -10.16 11.62
N GLU A 28 19.73 -11.05 10.96
CA GLU A 28 19.22 -12.28 11.58
C GLU A 28 20.34 -13.23 12.05
N TYR A 29 21.43 -13.33 11.27
CA TYR A 29 22.58 -14.15 11.65
C TYR A 29 23.28 -13.62 12.92
N PHE A 30 23.50 -12.31 13.02
CA PHE A 30 24.12 -11.68 14.20
C PHE A 30 23.18 -11.65 15.41
N PHE A 31 21.90 -11.34 15.21
CA PHE A 31 20.88 -11.30 16.26
C PHE A 31 20.20 -12.65 16.43
N LYS A 32 20.98 -13.68 16.76
CA LYS A 32 20.41 -14.99 17.10
C LYS A 32 19.67 -14.90 18.44
N SER A 33 18.35 -14.75 18.40
CA SER A 33 17.50 -14.73 19.59
C SER A 33 17.64 -16.04 20.37
N LYS A 34 17.91 -15.95 21.67
CA LYS A 34 17.83 -17.11 22.57
C LYS A 34 16.39 -17.61 22.59
N ASN A 35 16.20 -18.85 22.16
CA ASN A 35 14.90 -19.50 21.98
C ASN A 35 14.29 -19.87 23.34
N ASN A 36 13.77 -18.87 24.06
CA ASN A 36 13.13 -19.06 25.35
C ASN A 36 11.63 -19.30 25.14
N LYS A 37 11.08 -20.38 25.70
CA LYS A 37 9.65 -20.72 25.58
C LYS A 37 8.72 -19.58 25.97
N GLN A 38 9.06 -18.82 27.02
CA GLN A 38 8.28 -17.66 27.48
C GLN A 38 8.27 -16.49 26.48
N LYS A 39 9.34 -16.31 25.68
CA LYS A 39 9.38 -15.28 24.64
C LYS A 39 8.51 -15.62 23.43
N ASN A 40 8.24 -16.91 23.23
CA ASN A 40 7.47 -17.42 22.09
C ASN A 40 5.98 -17.65 22.45
N GLN A 41 5.56 -17.27 23.65
CA GLN A 41 4.16 -17.32 24.07
C GLN A 41 3.46 -15.97 23.79
N PHE A 42 2.17 -16.03 23.46
CA PHE A 42 1.35 -14.82 23.31
C PHE A 42 1.28 -14.06 24.63
N TYR A 43 1.28 -12.73 24.54
CA TYR A 43 1.12 -11.88 25.71
C TYR A 43 -0.35 -11.88 26.15
N GLU A 44 -0.62 -12.41 27.34
CA GLU A 44 -1.97 -12.45 27.92
C GLU A 44 -2.00 -11.92 29.36
N CYS A 45 -1.18 -10.92 29.68
CA CYS A 45 -1.11 -10.34 31.03
C CYS A 45 -0.88 -11.38 32.15
N GLY A 46 -0.28 -12.55 31.84
CA GLY A 46 -0.02 -13.64 32.78
C GLY A 46 -1.09 -14.75 32.84
N PHE A 47 -2.16 -14.66 32.05
CA PHE A 47 -3.18 -15.71 31.94
C PHE A 47 -2.79 -16.77 30.89
N ARG A 48 -3.50 -17.92 30.91
CA ARG A 48 -3.33 -19.00 29.95
C ARG A 48 -4.17 -18.72 28.71
N ALA A 49 -3.57 -18.95 27.53
CA ALA A 49 -4.21 -18.81 26.23
C ALA A 49 -5.58 -19.45 26.17
N ILE A 50 -6.61 -18.60 26.03
CA ILE A 50 -7.98 -19.02 25.76
C ILE A 50 -8.07 -19.27 24.26
N SER A 51 -8.22 -20.53 23.87
CA SER A 51 -8.18 -20.98 22.46
C SER A 51 -9.43 -20.62 21.64
N GLU A 52 -10.46 -20.03 22.25
CA GLU A 52 -11.75 -19.77 21.63
C GLU A 52 -12.04 -18.27 21.60
N LEU A 53 -11.48 -17.58 20.61
CA LEU A 53 -11.78 -16.18 20.31
C LEU A 53 -12.78 -16.12 19.15
N ASN A 54 -14.05 -15.89 19.46
CA ASN A 54 -15.06 -15.52 18.47
C ASN A 54 -14.91 -14.04 18.14
N ILE A 55 -14.05 -13.72 17.18
CA ILE A 55 -13.77 -12.35 16.76
C ILE A 55 -14.93 -11.86 15.87
N GLN A 56 -15.64 -10.84 16.33
CA GLN A 56 -16.62 -10.14 15.51
C GLN A 56 -15.88 -9.13 14.63
N LEU A 57 -15.81 -9.42 13.32
CA LEU A 57 -15.23 -8.50 12.35
C LEU A 57 -16.27 -7.44 11.96
N ASN A 58 -15.94 -6.17 12.16
CA ASN A 58 -16.76 -5.06 11.69
C ASN A 58 -16.54 -4.88 10.16
N LEU A 59 -17.64 -4.83 9.40
CA LEU A 59 -17.61 -4.66 7.94
C LEU A 59 -16.98 -3.33 7.51
N ASN A 60 -17.00 -2.30 8.36
CA ASN A 60 -16.41 -1.00 8.05
C ASN A 60 -14.92 -1.11 7.71
N PHE A 61 -14.17 -2.00 8.37
CA PHE A 61 -12.75 -2.23 8.04
C PHE A 61 -12.57 -2.84 6.65
N SER A 62 -13.47 -3.72 6.23
CA SER A 62 -13.40 -4.33 4.90
C SER A 62 -13.69 -3.31 3.79
N ILE A 63 -14.63 -2.39 4.04
CA ILE A 63 -15.01 -1.33 3.10
C ILE A 63 -13.83 -0.37 2.87
N VAL A 64 -13.12 0.03 3.94
CA VAL A 64 -11.91 0.86 3.83
C VAL A 64 -10.82 0.17 2.99
N CYS A 65 -10.62 -1.15 3.14
CA CYS A 65 -9.66 -1.90 2.32
C CYS A 65 -10.04 -1.89 0.83
N VAL A 66 -11.33 -2.08 0.50
CA VAL A 66 -11.78 -2.06 -0.89
C VAL A 66 -11.58 -0.67 -1.50
N PHE A 67 -11.89 0.41 -0.77
CA PHE A 67 -11.67 1.77 -1.24
C PHE A 67 -10.18 2.08 -1.46
N LEU A 68 -9.30 1.61 -0.59
CA LEU A 68 -7.85 1.78 -0.77
C LEU A 68 -7.36 1.11 -2.06
N ILE A 69 -7.83 -0.10 -2.35
CA ILE A 69 -7.48 -0.81 -3.59
C ILE A 69 -8.02 -0.05 -4.82
N LEU A 70 -9.25 0.46 -4.74
CA LEU A 70 -9.88 1.17 -5.85
C LEU A 70 -9.13 2.47 -6.17
N TYR A 71 -8.82 3.27 -5.15
CA TYR A 71 -8.08 4.53 -5.33
C TYR A 71 -6.63 4.31 -5.80
N ASP A 72 -5.98 3.24 -5.35
CA ASP A 72 -4.64 2.87 -5.85
C ASP A 72 -4.67 2.53 -7.36
N VAL A 73 -5.72 1.84 -7.82
CA VAL A 73 -5.90 1.52 -9.25
C VAL A 73 -6.15 2.79 -10.08
N GLU A 74 -6.92 3.75 -9.57
CA GLU A 74 -7.13 5.04 -10.22
C GLU A 74 -5.81 5.81 -10.41
N PHE A 75 -4.93 5.78 -9.41
CA PHE A 75 -3.61 6.40 -9.51
C PHE A 75 -2.73 5.75 -10.59
N ILE A 76 -2.81 4.42 -10.76
CA ILE A 76 -2.11 3.71 -11.84
C ILE A 76 -2.58 4.22 -13.21
N PHE A 77 -3.87 4.52 -13.38
CA PHE A 77 -4.36 5.11 -14.64
C PHE A 77 -3.85 6.52 -14.90
N MET A 78 -3.47 7.28 -13.88
CA MET A 78 -2.84 8.60 -14.05
C MET A 78 -1.38 8.51 -14.48
N TYR A 79 -0.69 7.42 -14.17
CA TYR A 79 0.73 7.21 -14.48
C TYR A 79 1.11 7.53 -15.94
N PRO A 80 0.47 6.96 -16.99
CA PRO A 80 0.86 7.20 -18.38
C PRO A 80 0.79 8.68 -18.79
N PHE A 81 -0.11 9.46 -18.17
CA PHE A 81 -0.27 10.88 -18.43
C PHE A 81 0.90 11.69 -17.86
N PHE A 82 1.34 11.39 -16.63
CA PHE A 82 2.47 12.09 -16.00
C PHE A 82 3.78 11.87 -16.76
N PHE A 83 4.03 10.65 -17.24
CA PHE A 83 5.27 10.34 -17.95
C PHE A 83 5.32 10.90 -19.37
N ASN A 84 4.17 11.10 -20.01
CA ASN A 84 4.09 11.60 -21.39
C ASN A 84 3.54 13.04 -21.49
N PHE A 85 3.60 13.83 -20.42
CA PHE A 85 2.95 15.15 -20.35
C PHE A 85 3.30 16.07 -21.53
N PHE A 86 4.54 16.04 -22.02
CA PHE A 86 5.01 16.86 -23.14
C PHE A 86 4.45 16.47 -24.52
N LEU A 87 3.90 15.25 -24.66
CA LEU A 87 3.37 14.70 -25.91
C LEU A 87 1.83 14.70 -25.95
N VAL A 88 1.19 15.31 -24.94
CA VAL A 88 -0.26 15.32 -24.77
C VAL A 88 -0.91 16.38 -25.65
N ASN A 89 -1.92 15.97 -26.45
CA ASN A 89 -2.77 16.89 -27.20
C ASN A 89 -3.79 17.60 -26.30
N ILE A 90 -4.32 18.74 -26.75
CA ILE A 90 -5.36 19.51 -26.03
C ILE A 90 -6.59 18.64 -25.70
N THR A 91 -6.95 17.72 -26.59
CA THR A 91 -8.06 16.77 -26.37
C THR A 91 -7.76 15.80 -25.21
N SER A 92 -6.56 15.24 -25.18
CA SER A 92 -6.10 14.35 -24.11
C SER A 92 -5.98 15.07 -22.76
N PHE A 93 -5.61 16.35 -22.78
CA PHE A 93 -5.60 17.20 -21.60
C PHE A 93 -7.01 17.41 -21.02
N PHE A 94 -8.01 17.62 -21.88
CA PHE A 94 -9.41 17.75 -21.44
C PHE A 94 -9.96 16.45 -20.83
N ILE A 95 -9.64 15.31 -21.45
CA ILE A 95 -10.01 13.98 -20.93
C ILE A 95 -9.38 13.75 -19.55
N PHE A 96 -8.12 14.13 -19.36
CA PHE A 96 -7.44 14.04 -18.06
C PHE A 96 -8.11 14.89 -16.98
N PHE A 97 -8.53 16.11 -17.30
CA PHE A 97 -9.26 16.97 -16.36
C PHE A 97 -10.61 16.38 -15.96
N ILE A 98 -11.33 15.78 -16.91
CA ILE A 98 -12.58 15.05 -16.64
C ILE A 98 -12.32 13.86 -15.73
N PHE A 99 -11.25 13.09 -15.97
CA PHE A 99 -10.88 11.96 -15.13
C PHE A 99 -10.57 12.40 -13.69
N LEU A 100 -9.79 13.48 -13.52
CA LEU A 100 -9.52 14.09 -12.22
C LEU A 100 -10.80 14.54 -11.50
N PHE A 101 -11.76 15.11 -12.24
CA PHE A 101 -13.04 15.52 -11.67
C PHE A 101 -13.83 14.32 -11.13
N PHE A 102 -13.82 13.18 -11.83
CA PHE A 102 -14.47 11.95 -11.34
C PHE A 102 -13.82 11.40 -10.08
N ILE A 103 -12.49 11.36 -10.01
CA ILE A 103 -11.76 10.94 -8.80
C ILE A 103 -12.13 11.83 -7.62
N PHE A 104 -12.10 13.15 -7.84
CA PHE A 104 -12.46 14.11 -6.79
C PHE A 104 -13.92 13.95 -6.34
N TYR A 105 -14.84 13.76 -7.29
CA TYR A 105 -16.25 13.53 -6.99
C TYR A 105 -16.47 12.25 -6.19
N SER A 106 -15.80 11.15 -6.54
CA SER A 106 -15.86 9.89 -5.78
C SER A 106 -15.38 10.09 -4.34
N LEU A 107 -14.24 10.77 -4.15
CA LEU A 107 -13.70 11.05 -2.82
C LEU A 107 -14.65 11.89 -1.95
N VAL A 108 -15.32 12.89 -2.55
CA VAL A 108 -16.34 13.67 -1.84
C VAL A 108 -17.56 12.81 -1.50
N TYR A 109 -18.01 11.95 -2.41
CA TYR A 109 -19.13 11.05 -2.16
C TYR A 109 -18.83 10.07 -1.01
N ASP A 110 -17.65 9.46 -1.01
CA ASP A 110 -17.27 8.45 -0.01
C ASP A 110 -17.14 9.03 1.39
N THR A 111 -16.66 10.29 1.49
CA THR A 111 -16.59 11.03 2.75
C THR A 111 -17.96 11.44 3.27
N VAL A 112 -18.90 11.82 2.41
CA VAL A 112 -20.28 12.13 2.80
C VAL A 112 -21.02 10.89 3.31
N GLN A 113 -20.76 9.72 2.72
CA GLN A 113 -21.39 8.46 3.11
C GLN A 113 -20.87 7.90 4.45
N ASN A 114 -19.88 8.56 5.08
CA ASN A 114 -19.20 8.10 6.29
C ASN A 114 -18.67 6.65 6.17
N SER A 115 -18.43 6.19 4.95
CA SER A 115 -17.97 4.82 4.68
C SER A 115 -16.54 4.58 5.17
N ILE A 116 -15.77 5.66 5.31
CA ILE A 116 -14.37 5.69 5.76
C ILE A 116 -14.26 5.91 7.27
N SER A 117 -15.32 6.39 7.95
CA SER A 117 -15.28 6.61 9.39
C SER A 117 -15.43 5.28 10.13
N VAL A 118 -14.31 4.75 10.59
CA VAL A 118 -14.30 3.57 11.45
C VAL A 118 -14.71 3.98 12.86
N HIS A 119 -15.96 3.69 13.22
CA HIS A 119 -16.40 3.69 14.61
C HIS A 119 -15.98 2.36 15.24
N ILE A 120 -15.02 2.43 16.17
CA ILE A 120 -14.59 1.32 17.04
C ILE A 120 -15.49 1.29 18.27
#